data_AF-W7BX06-F1
#
_entry.id   AF-W7BX06-F1
#
_cell.length_a   1.000
_cell.length_b   1.000
_cell.length_c   1.000
_cell.angle_alpha   90.00
_cell.angle_beta   90.00
_cell.angle_gamma   90.00
#
_symmetry.space_group_name_H-M   'P 1'
#
loop_
_entity.id
_entity.type
_entity.pdbx_description
1 polymer ?
#
loop_
_entity_poly.entity_id
_entity_poly.type
_entity_poly.pdbx_seq_one_letter_code
_entity_poly.pdbx_strand_id
1 'polypeptide(L)'
;MSFILSIIITLVFGVGVILIRMKASKEPATVKKIIIPPIMMSTGALMFVIPYFRVSPAGILEAVLMGFVFSLILIWTTRFEIKHKYVFIKRTKSFPVILLSLLLIRLGIKYWISGSVDVGELSGMFWILAFA
;
A
#
# COMPACT_ATOMS: atom_id res chain seq x y z
N MET A 1 -18.30 8.22 -16.38
CA MET A 1 -17.37 9.25 -15.85
C MET A 1 -16.25 9.42 -16.86
N SER A 2 -15.96 10.62 -17.37
CA SER A 2 -14.94 10.83 -18.41
C SER A 2 -13.56 10.41 -17.93
N PHE A 3 -12.83 9.65 -18.74
CA PHE A 3 -11.49 9.10 -18.45
C PHE A 3 -10.52 10.17 -17.91
N ILE A 4 -10.59 11.38 -18.48
CA ILE A 4 -9.79 12.54 -18.11
C ILE A 4 -10.08 12.99 -16.66
N LEU A 5 -11.35 13.05 -16.26
CA LEU A 5 -11.74 13.44 -14.90
C LEU A 5 -11.23 12.42 -13.87
N SER A 6 -11.27 11.12 -14.20
CA SER A 6 -10.78 10.05 -13.34
C SER A 6 -9.25 10.14 -13.13
N ILE A 7 -8.49 10.54 -14.15
CA ILE A 7 -7.03 10.77 -14.05
C ILE A 7 -6.72 11.98 -13.18
N ILE A 8 -7.41 13.10 -13.39
CA ILE A 8 -7.19 14.34 -12.63
C ILE A 8 -7.44 14.09 -11.13
N ILE A 9 -8.56 13.44 -10.79
CA ILE A 9 -8.89 13.08 -9.40
C ILE A 9 -7.79 12.17 -8.82
N THR A 10 -7.37 11.14 -9.57
CA THR A 10 -6.32 10.22 -9.10
C THR A 10 -4.99 10.93 -8.85
N LEU A 11 -4.61 11.89 -9.70
CA LEU A 11 -3.39 12.66 -9.57
C LEU A 11 -3.43 13.56 -8.33
N VAL A 12 -4.51 14.31 -8.14
CA VAL A 12 -4.69 15.23 -7.00
C VAL A 12 -4.67 14.47 -5.68
N PHE A 13 -5.42 13.37 -5.57
CA PHE A 13 -5.40 12.51 -4.38
C PHE A 13 -4.03 11.87 -4.17
N GLY A 14 -3.38 11.39 -5.24
CA GLY A 14 -2.06 10.79 -5.18
C GLY A 14 -1.01 11.74 -4.61
N VAL A 15 -0.94 12.98 -5.12
CA VAL A 15 -0.04 14.02 -4.61
C VAL A 15 -0.37 14.36 -3.16
N GLY A 16 -1.65 14.51 -2.81
CA GLY A 16 -2.07 14.78 -1.42
C GLY A 16 -1.61 13.71 -0.43
N VAL A 17 -1.76 12.43 -0.77
CA VAL A 17 -1.30 11.31 0.08
C VAL A 17 0.22 11.32 0.23
N ILE A 18 0.97 11.65 -0.82
CA ILE A 18 2.44 11.76 -0.74
C ILE A 18 2.84 12.84 0.28
N LEU A 19 2.19 14.01 0.25
CA LEU A 19 2.46 15.09 1.21
C LEU A 19 2.15 14.66 2.65
N ILE A 20 1.03 13.97 2.87
CA ILE A 20 0.66 13.43 4.20
C ILE A 20 1.71 12.42 4.68
N ARG A 21 2.14 11.48 3.81
CA ARG A 21 3.18 10.49 4.15
C ARG A 21 4.51 11.16 4.45
N MET A 22 4.89 12.21 3.71
CA MET A 22 6.11 12.97 3.97
C MET A 22 6.12 13.61 5.37
N LYS A 23 4.95 14.07 5.85
CA LYS A 23 4.75 14.65 7.19
C LYS A 23 4.72 13.57 8.27
N ALA A 24 3.92 12.51 8.09
CA ALA A 24 3.77 11.41 9.05
C ALA A 24 5.10 10.68 9.34
N SER A 25 5.98 10.56 8.34
CA SER A 25 7.29 9.94 8.51
C SER A 25 8.28 10.76 9.35
N LYS A 26 7.95 11.99 9.81
CA LYS A 26 8.83 12.85 10.65
C LYS A 26 8.65 12.53 12.14
N GLU A 27 7.63 11.76 12.46
CA GLU A 27 7.24 11.48 13.83
C GLU A 27 7.85 10.15 14.30
N PRO A 28 8.13 10.00 15.61
CA PRO A 28 8.74 8.79 16.15
C PRO A 28 7.87 7.56 15.93
N ALA A 29 8.53 6.40 15.74
CA ALA A 29 7.85 5.11 15.69
C ALA A 29 7.25 4.83 17.08
N THR A 30 5.95 5.05 17.20
CA THR A 30 5.21 4.85 18.46
C THR A 30 4.43 3.55 18.37
N VAL A 31 4.30 2.82 19.48
CA VAL A 31 3.53 1.57 19.59
C VAL A 31 2.14 1.69 18.93
N LYS A 32 1.43 2.80 19.17
CA LYS A 32 0.13 3.08 18.54
C LYS A 32 0.17 3.02 17.00
N LYS A 33 1.21 3.58 16.37
CA LYS A 33 1.33 3.61 14.89
C LYS A 33 1.66 2.26 14.28
N ILE A 34 2.22 1.35 15.07
CA ILE A 34 2.54 -0.01 14.63
C ILE A 34 1.30 -0.90 14.75
N ILE A 35 0.51 -0.74 15.83
CA ILE A 35 -0.64 -1.61 16.14
C ILE A 35 -1.93 -1.18 15.44
N ILE A 36 -2.15 0.13 15.25
CA ILE A 36 -3.39 0.64 14.63
C ILE A 36 -3.63 0.05 13.22
N PRO A 37 -2.64 -0.02 12.30
CA PRO A 37 -2.91 -0.53 10.95
C PRO A 37 -3.39 -1.99 10.92
N PRO A 38 -2.76 -2.97 11.59
CA PRO A 38 -3.27 -4.35 11.63
C PRO A 38 -4.71 -4.48 12.17
N ILE A 39 -5.06 -3.68 13.18
CA ILE A 39 -6.43 -3.67 13.74
C ILE A 39 -7.43 -3.14 12.69
N MET A 40 -7.10 -2.03 12.05
CA MET A 40 -7.93 -1.43 10.99
C MET A 40 -8.02 -2.32 9.75
N MET A 41 -6.98 -3.09 9.44
CA MET A 41 -6.99 -4.04 8.34
C MET A 41 -7.85 -5.26 8.66
N SER A 42 -7.82 -5.73 9.90
CA SER A 42 -8.65 -6.84 10.37
C SER A 42 -10.15 -6.55 10.23
N THR A 43 -10.59 -5.31 10.49
CA THR A 43 -11.98 -4.91 10.20
C THR A 43 -12.27 -4.87 8.70
N GLY A 44 -11.27 -4.52 7.88
CA GLY A 44 -11.34 -4.58 6.42
C GLY A 44 -11.56 -5.99 5.86
N ALA A 45 -11.23 -7.06 6.59
CA ALA A 45 -11.48 -8.44 6.18
C ALA A 45 -12.96 -8.75 5.93
N LEU A 46 -13.88 -7.95 6.50
CA LEU A 46 -15.32 -8.05 6.24
C LEU A 46 -15.68 -7.93 4.76
N MET A 47 -14.82 -7.35 3.91
CA MET A 47 -15.07 -7.26 2.48
C MET A 47 -15.24 -8.64 1.79
N PHE A 48 -14.63 -9.71 2.30
CA PHE A 48 -14.74 -11.05 1.73
C PHE A 48 -16.09 -11.74 1.94
N VAL A 49 -16.95 -11.15 2.79
CA VAL A 49 -18.34 -11.61 2.94
C VAL A 49 -19.08 -11.46 1.60
N ILE A 50 -18.77 -10.40 0.85
CA ILE A 50 -19.37 -10.09 -0.44
C ILE A 50 -18.70 -10.96 -1.53
N PRO A 51 -19.46 -11.70 -2.36
CA PRO A 51 -18.90 -12.58 -3.39
C PRO A 51 -17.96 -11.88 -4.38
N TYR A 52 -18.18 -10.59 -4.63
CA TYR A 52 -17.39 -9.76 -5.53
C TYR A 52 -15.91 -9.66 -5.16
N PHE A 53 -15.56 -9.76 -3.87
CA PHE A 53 -14.16 -9.65 -3.41
C PHE A 53 -13.51 -11.00 -3.11
N ARG A 54 -14.19 -12.10 -3.39
CA ARG A 54 -13.64 -13.45 -3.14
C ARG A 54 -12.55 -13.74 -4.16
N VAL A 55 -11.42 -14.20 -3.65
CA VAL A 55 -10.26 -14.54 -4.44
C VAL A 55 -10.21 -16.05 -4.61
N SER A 56 -9.81 -16.50 -5.80
CA SER A 56 -9.51 -17.92 -6.04
C SER A 56 -8.47 -18.45 -5.04
N PRO A 57 -8.54 -19.73 -4.60
CA PRO A 57 -7.55 -20.29 -3.68
C PRO A 57 -6.10 -20.17 -4.16
N ALA A 58 -5.87 -20.25 -5.47
CA ALA A 58 -4.57 -20.01 -6.09
C ALA A 58 -4.12 -18.55 -5.90
N GLY A 59 -5.00 -17.57 -6.15
CA GLY A 59 -4.71 -16.15 -5.95
C GLY A 59 -4.43 -15.77 -4.50
N ILE A 60 -5.06 -16.44 -3.53
CA ILE A 60 -4.74 -16.28 -2.10
C ILE A 60 -3.30 -16.70 -1.83
N LEU A 61 -2.89 -17.88 -2.32
CA LEU A 61 -1.54 -18.40 -2.12
C LEU A 61 -0.48 -17.47 -2.75
N GLU A 62 -0.73 -17.01 -3.98
CA GLU A 62 0.15 -16.07 -4.67
C GLU A 62 0.28 -14.75 -3.90
N ALA A 63 -0.83 -14.18 -3.42
CA ALA A 63 -0.83 -12.92 -2.68
C ALA A 63 -0.08 -13.05 -1.34
N VAL A 64 -0.27 -14.15 -0.60
CA VAL A 64 0.45 -14.40 0.67
C VAL A 64 1.94 -14.57 0.44
N LEU A 65 2.33 -15.38 -0.55
CA LEU A 65 3.75 -15.59 -0.88
C LEU A 65 4.42 -14.28 -1.29
N MET A 66 3.74 -13.47 -2.11
CA MET A 66 4.25 -12.18 -2.52
C MET A 66 4.36 -11.20 -1.35
N GLY A 67 3.40 -11.21 -0.43
CA GLY A 67 3.42 -10.38 0.80
C GLY A 67 4.61 -10.73 1.67
N PHE A 68 4.85 -12.02 1.86
CA PHE A 68 6.02 -12.53 2.59
C PHE A 68 7.34 -12.08 1.94
N VAL A 69 7.48 -12.21 0.62
CA VAL A 69 8.68 -11.75 -0.12
C VAL A 69 8.89 -10.24 0.06
N PHE A 70 7.84 -9.43 -0.08
CA PHE A 70 7.94 -7.99 0.11
C PHE A 70 8.28 -7.62 1.56
N SER A 71 7.72 -8.32 2.54
CA SER A 71 8.03 -8.12 3.97
C SER A 71 9.52 -8.35 4.24
N LEU A 72 10.12 -9.42 3.71
CA LEU A 72 11.56 -9.68 3.84
C LEU A 72 12.42 -8.55 3.26
N ILE A 73 12.07 -8.07 2.06
CA ILE A 73 12.77 -6.96 1.40
C ILE A 73 12.64 -5.68 2.24
N LEU A 74 11.46 -5.38 2.76
CA LEU A 74 11.19 -4.20 3.57
C LEU A 74 11.95 -4.25 4.90
N ILE A 75 11.95 -5.39 5.60
CA ILE A 75 12.70 -5.59 6.85
C ILE A 75 14.20 -5.37 6.58
N TRP A 76 14.72 -5.96 5.50
CA TRP A 76 16.14 -5.85 5.14
C TRP A 76 16.56 -4.42 4.77
N THR A 77 15.70 -3.67 4.08
CA THR A 77 15.99 -2.30 3.65
C THR A 77 15.75 -1.24 4.73
N THR A 78 14.99 -1.57 5.78
CA THR A 78 14.65 -0.62 6.84
C THR A 78 15.83 -0.42 7.80
N ARG A 79 16.39 0.80 7.84
CA ARG A 79 17.42 1.19 8.82
C ARG A 79 16.80 1.99 9.95
N PHE A 80 17.10 1.62 11.19
CA PHE A 80 16.65 2.33 12.39
C PHE A 80 17.78 3.22 12.95
N GLU A 81 17.44 4.43 13.39
CA GLU A 81 18.31 5.34 14.12
C GLU A 81 17.73 5.60 15.51
N ILE A 82 18.54 5.43 16.55
CA ILE A 82 18.14 5.72 17.93
C ILE A 82 18.57 7.15 18.25
N LYS A 83 17.61 8.04 18.55
CA LYS A 83 17.89 9.41 19.02
C LYS A 83 17.13 9.67 20.32
N HIS A 84 17.85 10.08 21.36
CA HIS A 84 17.30 10.52 22.66
C HIS A 84 16.23 9.58 23.24
N LYS A 85 16.50 8.27 23.25
CA LYS A 85 15.59 7.19 23.72
C LYS A 85 14.38 6.88 22.83
N TYR A 86 14.26 7.48 21.64
CA TYR A 86 13.22 7.15 20.66
C TYR A 86 13.83 6.49 19.41
N VAL A 87 13.15 5.47 18.89
CA VAL A 87 13.52 4.77 17.66
C VAL A 87 12.90 5.53 16.48
N PHE A 88 13.74 6.05 15.61
CA PHE A 88 13.34 6.67 14.35
C PHE A 88 13.72 5.77 13.18
N ILE A 89 12.91 5.79 12.13
CA ILE A 89 13.26 5.13 10.87
C ILE A 89 14.14 6.10 10.07
N LYS A 90 15.38 5.69 9.77
CA LYS A 90 16.34 6.49 9.00
C LYS A 90 15.87 6.56 7.55
N ARG A 91 15.50 7.76 7.11
CA ARG A 91 15.07 7.97 5.72
C ARG A 91 16.27 7.97 4.77
N THR A 92 16.12 7.32 3.64
CA THR A 92 16.87 7.60 2.41
C THR A 92 16.26 8.82 1.71
N LYS A 93 17.10 9.70 1.14
CA LYS A 93 16.65 10.86 0.34
C LYS A 93 15.72 10.46 -0.83
N SER A 94 15.73 9.19 -1.22
CA SER A 94 14.95 8.62 -2.33
C SER A 94 13.45 8.39 -2.04
N PHE A 95 12.99 8.56 -0.80
CA PHE A 95 11.59 8.25 -0.43
C PHE A 95 10.53 9.01 -1.25
N PRO A 96 10.66 10.33 -1.53
CA PRO A 96 9.68 11.05 -2.37
C PRO A 96 9.72 10.59 -3.84
N VAL A 97 10.90 10.23 -4.34
CA VAL A 97 11.09 9.73 -5.71
C VAL A 97 10.38 8.39 -5.87
N ILE A 98 10.53 7.47 -4.91
CA ILE A 98 9.84 6.17 -4.92
C ILE A 98 8.32 6.34 -4.94
N LEU A 99 7.77 7.25 -4.12
CA LEU A 99 6.34 7.52 -4.08
C LEU A 99 5.80 8.11 -5.39
N LEU A 100 6.55 9.02 -6.01
CA LEU A 100 6.18 9.61 -7.30
C LEU A 100 6.24 8.56 -8.42
N SER A 101 7.29 7.73 -8.45
CA SER A 101 7.41 6.61 -9.40
C SER A 101 6.27 5.62 -9.25
N LEU A 102 5.89 5.24 -8.03
CA LEU A 102 4.74 4.36 -7.77
C LEU A 102 3.43 4.97 -8.28
N LEU A 103 3.23 6.28 -8.13
CA LEU A 103 2.04 6.97 -8.65
C LEU A 103 1.97 6.93 -10.18
N LEU A 104 3.10 7.15 -10.86
CA LEU A 104 3.17 7.08 -12.32
C LEU A 104 2.97 5.64 -12.83
N ILE A 105 3.60 4.66 -12.19
CA ILE A 105 3.40 3.23 -12.50
C ILE A 105 1.92 2.89 -12.33
N ARG A 106 1.25 3.37 -11.28
CA ARG A 106 -0.19 3.16 -11.05
C ARG A 106 -1.05 3.68 -12.20
N LEU A 107 -0.75 4.87 -12.72
CA LEU A 107 -1.47 5.43 -13.86
C LEU A 107 -1.24 4.61 -15.14
N GLY A 108 0.00 4.14 -15.34
CA GLY A 108 0.36 3.25 -16.44
C GLY A 108 -0.37 1.91 -16.36
N ILE A 109 -0.32 1.23 -15.22
CA ILE A 109 -1.02 -0.05 -15.01
C ILE A 109 -2.53 0.12 -15.22
N LYS A 110 -3.14 1.17 -14.66
CA LYS A 110 -4.58 1.43 -14.86
C LYS A 110 -4.92 1.60 -16.36
N TYR A 111 -4.07 2.29 -17.12
CA TYR A 111 -4.25 2.43 -18.57
C TYR A 111 -4.20 1.07 -19.29
N TRP A 112 -3.26 0.19 -18.92
CA TRP A 112 -3.10 -1.14 -19.52
C TRP A 112 -4.15 -2.18 -19.08
N ILE A 113 -4.60 -2.14 -17.82
CA ILE A 113 -5.49 -3.13 -17.21
C ILE A 113 -6.99 -2.83 -17.39
N SER A 114 -7.36 -1.66 -17.91
CA SER A 114 -8.76 -1.19 -17.99
C SER A 114 -9.74 -2.09 -18.78
N GLY A 115 -9.33 -3.27 -19.30
CA GLY A 115 -10.19 -4.19 -20.03
C GLY A 115 -10.14 -5.68 -19.66
N SER A 116 -9.28 -6.16 -18.74
CA SER A 116 -9.00 -7.60 -18.63
C SER A 116 -9.08 -8.25 -17.24
N VAL A 117 -9.20 -7.47 -16.15
CA VAL A 117 -9.14 -8.02 -14.78
C VAL A 117 -10.36 -7.59 -13.98
N ASP A 118 -10.98 -8.54 -13.27
CA ASP A 118 -12.06 -8.22 -12.33
C ASP A 118 -11.51 -7.38 -11.17
N VAL A 119 -11.98 -6.15 -11.10
CA VAL A 119 -11.55 -5.15 -10.11
C VAL A 119 -11.86 -5.63 -8.68
N GLY A 120 -12.86 -6.49 -8.50
CA GLY A 120 -13.23 -7.07 -7.21
C GLY A 120 -12.19 -8.06 -6.68
N GLU A 121 -11.85 -9.08 -7.48
CA GLU A 121 -10.83 -10.07 -7.11
C GLU A 121 -9.45 -9.42 -6.90
N LEU A 122 -9.06 -8.48 -7.78
CA LEU A 122 -7.79 -7.75 -7.63
C LEU A 122 -7.73 -6.96 -6.32
N SER A 123 -8.85 -6.36 -5.90
CA SER A 123 -8.93 -5.66 -4.61
C SER A 123 -8.79 -6.62 -3.43
N GLY A 124 -9.37 -7.81 -3.53
CA GLY A 124 -9.21 -8.90 -2.57
C GLY A 124 -7.74 -9.35 -2.44
N MET A 125 -7.07 -9.60 -3.56
CA MET A 125 -5.66 -10.00 -3.60
C MET A 125 -4.74 -8.94 -2.99
N PHE A 126 -4.99 -7.66 -3.31
CA PHE A 126 -4.17 -6.56 -2.79
C PHE A 126 -4.31 -6.39 -1.26
N TRP A 127 -5.50 -6.65 -0.71
CA TRP A 127 -5.67 -6.66 0.74
C TRP A 127 -4.90 -7.81 1.39
N ILE A 128 -4.95 -9.02 0.82
CA ILE A 128 -4.23 -10.19 1.34
C ILE A 128 -2.73 -9.91 1.34
N LEU A 129 -2.22 -9.39 0.21
CA LEU A 129 -0.83 -8.96 0.07
C LEU A 129 -0.41 -7.94 1.14
N ALA A 130 -1.29 -6.99 1.46
CA ALA A 130 -0.99 -5.93 2.41
C ALA A 130 -1.10 -6.39 3.87
N PHE A 131 -1.90 -7.42 4.15
CA PHE A 131 -2.10 -7.97 5.49
C PHE A 131 -1.05 -9.02 5.89
N ALA A 132 -0.55 -9.78 4.91
CA ALA A 132 0.50 -10.79 5.07
C ALA A 132 1.89 -10.18 5.28
#